data_AF-A0A0A1UD64-F1
#
_entry.id   AF-A0A0A1UD64-F1
#
_cell.length_a   1.000
_cell.length_b   1.000
_cell.length_c   1.000
_cell.angle_alpha   90.00
_cell.angle_beta   90.00
_cell.angle_gamma   90.00
#
_symmetry.space_group_name_H-M   'P 1'
#
loop_
_entity.id
_entity.type
_entity.pdbx_description
1 polymer ?
#
loop_
_entity_poly.entity_id
_entity_poly.type
_entity_poly.pdbx_seq_one_letter_code
_entity_poly.pdbx_strand_id
1 'polypeptide(L)'
;MNENDKDGEEGNNDDEKEENENKNKKGPNGERRSNTRKRCSEILSPKEQETFANKELYRYFRKLKKSTKQQNPLKEKDLDNLPTECDERIDALWLWVNGTDPTWISKYKKLINSNHDPNKFRDYNTLFYSLRSVKMFAPYIKNYFLVTDNQIPNFLERPLNETAYILKDGEYTLEVVSHQEIIQKEVLPVFSSDNLELHLHNVKNLGECFVYFNDDFILNRPTPLNYFFEDKKAKLYITGKTGSVKLVKTRMWDNSTFHKHFDQSEVHV
;
A
#
# COMPACT_ATOMS: atom_id res chain seq x y z
N MET A 1 30.48 -34.62 -31.42
CA MET A 1 30.14 -35.07 -32.79
C MET A 1 28.82 -34.42 -33.16
N ASN A 2 28.62 -34.12 -34.43
CA ASN A 2 27.39 -33.50 -34.92
C ASN A 2 26.49 -34.60 -35.49
N GLU A 3 25.18 -34.46 -35.31
CA GLU A 3 24.18 -35.10 -36.16
C GLU A 3 23.20 -34.01 -36.59
N ASN A 4 22.92 -33.95 -37.89
CA ASN A 4 22.10 -32.94 -38.56
C ASN A 4 21.48 -33.62 -39.80
N ASP A 5 20.22 -34.01 -39.72
CA ASP A 5 19.35 -34.34 -40.87
C ASP A 5 17.95 -33.82 -40.49
N LYS A 6 17.34 -32.85 -41.19
CA LYS A 6 16.91 -32.76 -42.61
C LYS A 6 15.50 -33.29 -42.88
N ASP A 7 14.55 -32.36 -42.79
CA ASP A 7 13.63 -31.91 -43.85
C ASP A 7 12.88 -32.95 -44.72
N GLY A 8 11.55 -32.75 -44.86
CA GLY A 8 10.70 -33.41 -45.84
C GLY A 8 9.30 -32.77 -45.99
N GLU A 9 8.98 -32.32 -47.21
CA GLU A 9 7.66 -31.83 -47.68
C GLU A 9 6.97 -32.94 -48.51
N GLU A 10 5.69 -32.94 -48.90
CA GLU A 10 4.60 -31.93 -49.02
C GLU A 10 3.34 -32.39 -48.21
N GLY A 11 2.12 -31.85 -48.27
CA GLY A 11 1.52 -30.74 -49.05
C GLY A 11 0.20 -31.12 -49.75
N ASN A 12 -0.70 -30.13 -49.99
CA ASN A 12 -1.80 -30.12 -50.99
C ASN A 12 -2.94 -31.19 -50.90
N ASN A 13 -4.20 -30.94 -51.31
CA ASN A 13 -4.99 -29.72 -51.51
C ASN A 13 -6.52 -30.06 -51.60
N ASP A 14 -7.37 -29.04 -51.72
CA ASP A 14 -8.74 -28.97 -52.29
C ASP A 14 -9.85 -29.95 -51.76
N ASP A 15 -11.00 -29.53 -51.21
CA ASP A 15 -12.09 -28.65 -51.69
C ASP A 15 -13.13 -29.38 -52.58
N GLU A 16 -14.30 -29.74 -52.02
CA GLU A 16 -15.59 -29.65 -52.74
C GLU A 16 -16.82 -29.66 -51.78
N LYS A 17 -18.02 -29.45 -52.34
CA LYS A 17 -19.25 -29.07 -51.61
C LYS A 17 -20.34 -30.11 -51.78
N GLU A 18 -21.25 -30.18 -50.81
CA GLU A 18 -22.63 -30.63 -51.08
C GLU A 18 -23.65 -29.77 -50.33
N GLU A 19 -24.81 -29.55 -50.93
CA GLU A 19 -25.77 -28.50 -50.56
C GLU A 19 -27.19 -29.05 -50.43
N ASN A 20 -27.97 -28.49 -49.49
CA ASN A 20 -29.42 -28.70 -49.31
C ASN A 20 -29.93 -30.10 -48.93
N GLU A 21 -30.60 -30.17 -47.77
CA GLU A 21 -32.05 -30.35 -47.86
C GLU A 21 -32.79 -29.63 -46.71
N ASN A 22 -33.98 -29.10 -47.01
CA ASN A 22 -34.64 -28.08 -46.19
C ASN A 22 -36.00 -28.57 -45.69
N LYS A 23 -36.10 -29.00 -44.42
CA LYS A 23 -37.37 -29.47 -43.81
C LYS A 23 -37.81 -28.58 -42.64
N ASN A 24 -38.37 -27.43 -43.02
CA ASN A 24 -39.14 -26.55 -42.14
C ASN A 24 -40.27 -27.30 -41.40
N LYS A 25 -40.25 -27.30 -40.07
CA LYS A 25 -41.45 -27.46 -39.23
C LYS A 25 -41.55 -26.28 -38.27
N LYS A 26 -42.45 -25.34 -38.57
CA LYS A 26 -42.77 -24.21 -37.68
C LYS A 26 -43.69 -24.71 -36.55
N GLY A 27 -43.30 -24.43 -35.30
CA GLY A 27 -44.14 -24.54 -34.10
C GLY A 27 -43.89 -23.30 -33.22
N PRO A 28 -44.92 -22.64 -32.66
CA PRO A 28 -44.75 -21.31 -32.08
C PRO A 28 -44.39 -21.34 -30.60
N ASN A 29 -43.14 -20.99 -30.27
CA ASN A 29 -42.83 -19.83 -29.43
C ASN A 29 -41.30 -19.67 -29.35
N GLY A 30 -40.83 -18.44 -29.53
CA GLY A 30 -39.41 -18.15 -29.68
C GLY A 30 -38.79 -17.55 -28.42
N GLU A 31 -37.79 -18.24 -27.85
CA GLU A 31 -36.78 -17.60 -27.02
C GLU A 31 -35.40 -18.23 -27.30
N ARG A 32 -34.68 -17.65 -28.28
CA ARG A 32 -33.29 -18.03 -28.56
C ARG A 32 -32.41 -17.50 -27.44
N ARG A 33 -31.88 -18.40 -26.60
CA ARG A 33 -30.78 -18.08 -25.66
C ARG A 33 -29.58 -17.51 -26.44
N SER A 34 -29.38 -16.19 -26.38
CA SER A 34 -28.23 -15.53 -26.98
C SER A 34 -26.98 -15.79 -26.14
N ASN A 35 -26.05 -16.57 -26.68
CA ASN A 35 -24.83 -16.98 -25.97
C ASN A 35 -23.74 -15.89 -26.03
N THR A 36 -23.99 -14.75 -25.37
CA THR A 36 -23.09 -13.60 -25.35
C THR A 36 -21.94 -13.77 -24.37
N ARG A 37 -20.90 -14.50 -24.79
CA ARG A 37 -19.54 -14.33 -24.24
C ARG A 37 -19.12 -12.86 -24.44
N LYS A 38 -19.31 -12.01 -23.42
CA LYS A 38 -18.78 -10.64 -23.43
C LYS A 38 -17.27 -10.69 -23.65
N ARG A 39 -16.76 -9.93 -24.62
CA ARG A 39 -15.31 -9.78 -24.83
C ARG A 39 -14.71 -9.01 -23.66
N CYS A 40 -13.57 -9.48 -23.15
CA CYS A 40 -12.79 -8.78 -22.15
C CYS A 40 -11.94 -7.69 -22.83
N SER A 41 -12.59 -6.65 -23.35
CA SER A 41 -11.95 -5.59 -24.17
C SER A 41 -12.51 -4.19 -23.92
N GLU A 42 -13.37 -4.02 -22.91
CA GLU A 42 -13.85 -2.72 -22.42
C GLU A 42 -12.98 -2.33 -21.21
N ILE A 43 -12.01 -1.43 -21.40
CA ILE A 43 -11.27 -0.84 -20.28
C ILE A 43 -12.24 0.09 -19.56
N LEU A 44 -12.78 -0.37 -18.44
CA LEU A 44 -13.65 0.42 -17.55
C LEU A 44 -13.02 1.78 -17.25
N SER A 45 -13.82 2.84 -17.18
CA SER A 45 -13.30 4.16 -16.78
C SER A 45 -12.75 4.11 -15.35
N PRO A 46 -11.81 4.99 -14.94
CA PRO A 46 -11.23 4.95 -13.59
C PRO A 46 -12.28 4.93 -12.47
N LYS A 47 -13.37 5.69 -12.65
CA LYS A 47 -14.51 5.75 -11.72
C LYS A 47 -15.32 4.46 -11.67
N GLU A 48 -15.42 3.72 -12.78
CA GLU A 48 -16.05 2.39 -12.81
C GLU A 48 -15.13 1.32 -12.22
N GLN A 49 -13.82 1.41 -12.43
CA GLN A 49 -12.83 0.53 -11.77
C GLN A 49 -12.87 0.71 -10.25
N GLU A 50 -12.84 1.96 -9.78
CA GLU A 50 -13.01 2.35 -8.38
C GLU A 50 -14.35 1.83 -7.81
N THR A 51 -15.46 2.05 -8.52
CA THR A 51 -16.78 1.56 -8.09
C THR A 51 -16.84 0.02 -8.04
N PHE A 52 -16.21 -0.67 -8.99
CA PHE A 52 -16.16 -2.13 -9.04
C PHE A 52 -15.30 -2.71 -7.92
N ALA A 53 -14.08 -2.19 -7.74
CA ALA A 53 -13.18 -2.58 -6.66
C ALA A 53 -13.84 -2.39 -5.29
N ASN A 54 -14.43 -1.22 -5.04
CA ASN A 54 -15.18 -0.94 -3.81
C ASN A 54 -16.35 -1.91 -3.60
N LYS A 55 -17.06 -2.31 -4.68
CA LYS A 55 -18.20 -3.23 -4.63
C LYS A 55 -17.81 -4.68 -4.33
N GLU A 56 -16.70 -5.17 -4.90
CA GLU A 56 -16.20 -6.51 -4.60
C GLU A 56 -15.46 -6.58 -3.25
N LEU A 57 -14.71 -5.54 -2.86
CA LEU A 57 -14.19 -5.39 -1.50
C LEU A 57 -15.32 -5.38 -0.47
N TYR A 58 -16.38 -4.60 -0.70
CA TYR A 58 -17.56 -4.60 0.18
C TYR A 58 -18.24 -5.97 0.26
N ARG A 59 -18.31 -6.73 -0.85
CA ARG A 59 -18.79 -8.12 -0.85
C ARG A 59 -17.88 -9.07 -0.05
N TYR A 60 -16.57 -8.88 -0.11
CA TYR A 60 -15.60 -9.64 0.67
C TYR A 60 -15.72 -9.35 2.16
N PHE A 61 -15.66 -8.08 2.56
CA PHE A 61 -15.85 -7.65 3.95
C PHE A 61 -17.24 -8.00 4.52
N ARG A 62 -18.29 -8.05 3.69
CA ARG A 62 -19.63 -8.52 4.10
C ARG A 62 -19.71 -10.05 4.30
N LYS A 63 -18.84 -10.84 3.67
CA LYS A 63 -18.75 -12.30 3.89
C LYS A 63 -17.96 -12.66 5.15
N LEU A 64 -17.01 -11.81 5.57
CA LEU A 64 -16.36 -11.95 6.87
C LEU A 64 -17.41 -11.77 7.96
N LYS A 65 -17.54 -12.78 8.84
CA LYS A 65 -18.35 -12.63 10.06
C LYS A 65 -17.79 -11.46 10.87
N LYS A 66 -18.64 -10.52 11.29
CA LYS A 66 -18.27 -9.51 12.29
C LYS A 66 -17.64 -10.23 13.48
N SER A 67 -16.43 -9.83 13.88
CA SER A 67 -15.81 -10.36 15.09
C SER A 67 -16.68 -9.99 16.30
N THR A 68 -17.31 -11.00 16.91
CA THR A 68 -18.04 -10.84 18.17
C THR A 68 -17.12 -10.80 19.39
N LYS A 69 -15.81 -11.04 19.22
CA LYS A 69 -14.83 -10.58 20.19
C LYS A 69 -14.77 -9.05 20.09
N GLN A 70 -15.32 -8.36 21.09
CA GLN A 70 -14.80 -7.05 21.47
C GLN A 70 -13.29 -7.17 21.57
N GLN A 71 -12.57 -6.21 20.98
CA GLN A 71 -11.16 -6.05 21.32
C GLN A 71 -11.11 -5.69 22.80
N ASN A 72 -10.22 -6.32 23.56
CA ASN A 72 -9.86 -5.76 24.86
C ASN A 72 -9.29 -4.37 24.55
N PRO A 73 -9.79 -3.28 25.15
CA PRO A 73 -9.07 -2.02 25.11
C PRO A 73 -7.68 -2.28 25.70
N LEU A 74 -6.65 -1.64 25.14
CA LEU A 74 -5.34 -1.67 25.77
C LEU A 74 -5.51 -1.11 27.19
N LYS A 75 -4.82 -1.75 28.12
CA LYS A 75 -4.78 -1.27 29.50
C LYS A 75 -3.84 -0.08 29.51
N GLU A 76 -4.12 0.88 30.38
CA GLU A 76 -3.25 2.02 30.67
C GLU A 76 -1.80 1.55 30.92
N LYS A 77 -1.66 0.43 31.65
CA LYS A 77 -0.41 -0.30 31.93
C LYS A 77 0.33 -0.89 30.73
N ASP A 78 -0.26 -0.92 29.55
CA ASP A 78 0.46 -1.37 28.35
C ASP A 78 1.49 -0.28 27.94
N LEU A 79 1.22 1.01 28.22
CA LEU A 79 2.13 2.14 28.00
C LEU A 79 3.37 2.11 28.90
N ASP A 80 3.30 1.48 30.09
CA ASP A 80 4.44 1.31 31.02
C ASP A 80 5.66 0.67 30.32
N ASN A 81 5.44 -0.10 29.25
CA ASN A 81 6.44 -0.83 28.48
C ASN A 81 7.15 0.01 27.40
N LEU A 82 6.73 1.26 27.17
CA LEU A 82 7.42 2.17 26.25
C LEU A 82 8.82 2.54 26.77
N PRO A 83 9.80 2.71 25.87
CA PRO A 83 10.99 3.53 26.14
C PRO A 83 10.61 4.87 26.79
N THR A 84 11.44 5.35 27.73
CA THR A 84 11.20 6.62 28.44
C THR A 84 11.18 7.81 27.47
N GLU A 85 11.95 7.68 26.40
CA GLU A 85 12.08 8.61 25.28
C GLU A 85 10.75 8.84 24.54
N CYS A 86 9.80 7.90 24.63
CA CYS A 86 8.51 8.00 23.93
C CYS A 86 7.51 8.99 24.55
N ASP A 87 7.74 9.49 25.77
CA ASP A 87 6.81 10.38 26.51
C ASP A 87 5.35 9.84 26.54
N GLU A 88 5.21 8.54 26.87
CA GLU A 88 3.95 7.77 26.87
C GLU A 88 3.15 7.77 25.54
N ARG A 89 3.77 8.26 24.45
CA ARG A 89 3.15 8.50 23.14
C ARG A 89 3.71 7.55 22.08
N ILE A 90 2.85 7.19 21.14
CA ILE A 90 3.22 6.50 19.90
C ILE A 90 2.37 7.02 18.75
N ASP A 91 3.03 7.42 17.67
CA ASP A 91 2.41 7.97 16.47
C ASP A 91 2.48 6.99 15.28
N ALA A 92 1.67 7.24 14.25
CA ALA A 92 1.80 6.57 12.96
C ALA A 92 2.08 7.59 11.84
N LEU A 93 2.99 7.25 10.93
CA LEU A 93 3.36 8.10 9.81
C LEU A 93 3.26 7.34 8.49
N TRP A 94 2.76 8.02 7.46
CA TRP A 94 2.69 7.53 6.08
C TRP A 94 3.42 8.46 5.12
N LEU A 95 4.02 7.88 4.09
CA LEU A 95 4.39 8.56 2.84
C LEU A 95 3.35 8.22 1.77
N TRP A 96 2.92 9.21 0.99
CA TRP A 96 2.00 8.99 -0.13
C TRP A 96 2.19 10.03 -1.24
N VAL A 97 2.08 9.57 -2.49
CA VAL A 97 2.02 10.43 -3.69
C VAL A 97 0.99 9.89 -4.67
N ASN A 98 0.31 10.79 -5.38
CA ASN A 98 -0.57 10.46 -6.49
C ASN A 98 0.16 10.71 -7.82
N GLY A 99 0.68 9.65 -8.45
CA GLY A 99 1.32 9.71 -9.77
C GLY A 99 0.37 9.90 -10.96
N THR A 100 -0.92 10.19 -10.73
CA THR A 100 -1.86 10.66 -11.76
C THR A 100 -2.03 12.18 -11.79
N ASP A 101 -1.50 12.91 -10.80
CA ASP A 101 -1.51 14.38 -10.73
C ASP A 101 -0.63 14.98 -11.85
N PRO A 102 -1.19 15.79 -12.77
CA PRO A 102 -0.41 16.45 -13.83
C PRO A 102 0.74 17.32 -13.30
N THR A 103 0.59 17.91 -12.12
CA THR A 103 1.61 18.75 -11.47
C THR A 103 2.81 17.92 -11.05
N TRP A 104 2.55 16.79 -10.39
CA TRP A 104 3.57 15.81 -9.99
C TRP A 104 4.26 15.18 -11.21
N ILE A 105 3.49 14.73 -12.21
CA ILE A 105 4.02 14.16 -13.46
C ILE A 105 4.92 15.17 -14.19
N SER A 106 4.56 16.45 -14.19
CA SER A 106 5.36 17.54 -14.77
C SER A 106 6.68 17.75 -14.01
N LYS A 107 6.63 17.82 -12.67
CA LYS A 107 7.83 17.85 -11.80
C LYS A 107 8.76 16.66 -12.07
N TYR A 108 8.21 15.45 -12.13
CA TYR A 108 8.95 14.20 -12.34
C TYR A 108 9.66 14.16 -13.71
N LYS A 109 8.91 14.38 -14.80
CA LYS A 109 9.44 14.31 -16.17
C LYS A 109 10.57 15.32 -16.42
N LYS A 110 10.48 16.52 -15.81
CA LYS A 110 11.49 17.57 -15.94
C LYS A 110 12.88 17.18 -15.40
N LEU A 111 12.94 16.25 -14.44
CA LEU A 111 14.16 15.92 -13.70
C LEU A 111 14.73 14.54 -14.04
N ILE A 112 13.89 13.51 -14.13
CA ILE A 112 14.37 12.14 -14.37
C ILE A 112 14.70 11.91 -15.86
N ASN A 113 14.26 12.80 -16.76
CA ASN A 113 14.50 12.77 -18.21
C ASN A 113 14.21 11.39 -18.86
N SER A 114 13.19 10.70 -18.34
CA SER A 114 12.80 9.35 -18.74
C SER A 114 11.29 9.26 -18.98
N ASN A 115 10.86 8.18 -19.62
CA ASN A 115 9.44 7.88 -19.74
C ASN A 115 8.87 7.52 -18.36
N HIS A 116 8.13 8.47 -17.78
CA HIS A 116 7.31 8.28 -16.59
C HIS A 116 6.42 7.03 -16.75
N ASP A 117 6.70 5.99 -15.97
CA ASP A 117 5.86 4.79 -15.89
C ASP A 117 4.62 5.06 -15.01
N PRO A 118 3.39 5.07 -15.57
CA PRO A 118 2.17 5.29 -14.82
C PRO A 118 1.72 4.07 -14.00
N ASN A 119 2.53 3.00 -13.94
CA ASN A 119 2.32 1.87 -13.02
C ASN A 119 3.13 2.05 -11.72
N LYS A 120 4.40 2.49 -11.81
CA LYS A 120 5.27 2.70 -10.64
C LYS A 120 4.70 3.66 -9.58
N PHE A 121 3.95 4.68 -9.99
CA PHE A 121 3.40 5.71 -9.10
C PHE A 121 1.86 5.70 -9.07
N ARG A 122 1.24 4.55 -9.38
CA ARG A 122 -0.22 4.41 -9.33
C ARG A 122 -0.70 4.33 -7.88
N ASP A 123 -1.48 5.33 -7.47
CA ASP A 123 -2.32 5.22 -6.29
C ASP A 123 -3.41 4.17 -6.52
N TYR A 124 -3.56 3.23 -5.58
CA TYR A 124 -4.60 2.19 -5.59
C TYR A 124 -5.76 2.50 -4.62
N ASN A 125 -5.81 3.72 -4.06
CA ASN A 125 -6.66 4.14 -2.94
C ASN A 125 -6.41 3.32 -1.66
N THR A 126 -5.22 2.73 -1.55
CA THR A 126 -4.76 1.86 -0.46
C THR A 126 -4.63 2.59 0.86
N LEU A 127 -4.10 3.82 0.84
CA LEU A 127 -3.90 4.69 2.01
C LEU A 127 -5.15 4.78 2.91
N PHE A 128 -6.33 4.90 2.30
CA PHE A 128 -7.61 5.00 3.01
C PHE A 128 -7.90 3.76 3.88
N TYR A 129 -7.53 2.57 3.39
CA TYR A 129 -7.64 1.32 4.13
C TYR A 129 -6.51 1.15 5.13
N SER A 130 -5.29 1.61 4.82
CA SER A 130 -4.15 1.62 5.74
C SER A 130 -4.43 2.45 7.01
N LEU A 131 -4.79 3.73 6.85
CA LEU A 131 -5.18 4.64 7.94
C LEU A 131 -6.30 4.05 8.81
N ARG A 132 -7.34 3.49 8.17
CA ARG A 132 -8.45 2.82 8.86
C ARG A 132 -8.03 1.55 9.58
N SER A 133 -7.05 0.81 9.07
CA SER A 133 -6.53 -0.40 9.72
C SER A 133 -5.82 -0.07 11.02
N VAL A 134 -5.02 1.00 11.07
CA VAL A 134 -4.36 1.46 12.30
C VAL A 134 -5.39 1.93 13.32
N LYS A 135 -6.37 2.77 12.92
CA LYS A 135 -7.47 3.19 13.81
C LYS A 135 -8.36 2.03 14.30
N MET A 136 -8.45 0.94 13.54
CA MET A 136 -9.24 -0.25 13.90
C MET A 136 -8.46 -1.29 14.74
N PHE A 137 -7.14 -1.39 14.61
CA PHE A 137 -6.35 -2.48 15.18
C PHE A 137 -5.23 -2.03 16.13
N ALA A 138 -4.82 -0.77 16.09
CA ALA A 138 -3.91 -0.13 17.03
C ALA A 138 -4.49 1.18 17.60
N PRO A 139 -5.68 1.15 18.26
CA PRO A 139 -6.45 2.35 18.64
C PRO A 139 -5.82 3.22 19.76
N TYR A 140 -4.64 2.84 20.24
CA TYR A 140 -3.78 3.62 21.13
C TYR A 140 -2.91 4.63 20.36
N ILE A 141 -2.63 4.39 19.08
CA ILE A 141 -2.04 5.38 18.19
C ILE A 141 -3.12 6.43 17.88
N LYS A 142 -2.93 7.65 18.39
CA LYS A 142 -3.87 8.77 18.27
C LYS A 142 -3.47 9.82 17.23
N ASN A 143 -2.16 10.02 17.01
CA ASN A 143 -1.66 11.01 16.06
C ASN A 143 -1.16 10.32 14.79
N TYR A 144 -1.62 10.84 13.65
CA TYR A 144 -1.40 10.31 12.32
C TYR A 144 -0.72 11.40 11.50
N PHE A 145 0.35 11.06 10.80
CA PHE A 145 1.12 11.99 9.97
C PHE A 145 1.11 11.51 8.53
N LEU A 146 0.72 12.37 7.59
CA LEU A 146 0.66 12.05 6.17
C LEU A 146 1.58 12.99 5.39
N VAL A 147 2.75 12.50 5.03
CA VAL A 147 3.78 13.23 4.31
C VAL A 147 3.55 13.10 2.80
N THR A 148 3.44 14.23 2.10
CA THR A 148 3.08 14.28 0.66
C THR A 148 3.85 15.34 -0.13
N ASP A 149 3.91 15.20 -1.46
CA ASP A 149 4.46 16.23 -2.36
C ASP A 149 3.44 17.37 -2.63
N ASN A 150 2.85 17.92 -1.56
CA ASN A 150 1.80 18.94 -1.59
C ASN A 150 0.49 18.44 -2.22
N GLN A 151 0.18 17.15 -2.01
CA GLN A 151 -0.95 16.46 -2.64
C GLN A 151 -1.95 16.03 -1.58
N ILE A 152 -3.25 16.28 -1.80
CA ILE A 152 -4.30 15.88 -0.87
C ILE A 152 -5.06 14.66 -1.43
N PRO A 153 -5.15 13.54 -0.68
CA PRO A 153 -6.01 12.41 -1.05
C PRO A 153 -7.47 12.83 -1.25
N ASN A 154 -8.12 12.26 -2.24
CA ASN A 154 -9.51 12.56 -2.63
C ASN A 154 -10.55 12.39 -1.50
N PHE A 155 -10.24 11.60 -0.48
CA PHE A 155 -11.10 11.32 0.69
C PHE A 155 -10.86 12.27 1.87
N LEU A 156 -9.89 13.18 1.81
CA LEU A 156 -9.65 14.21 2.83
C LEU A 156 -10.22 15.55 2.37
N GLU A 157 -11.04 16.16 3.22
CA GLU A 157 -11.37 17.57 3.10
C GLU A 157 -10.16 18.42 3.52
N ARG A 158 -9.99 19.59 2.88
CA ARG A 158 -8.90 20.54 3.17
C ARG A 158 -9.44 21.95 3.44
N PRO A 159 -8.97 22.65 4.49
CA PRO A 159 -9.28 24.06 4.67
C PRO A 159 -8.61 24.89 3.57
N LEU A 160 -9.29 25.93 3.08
CA LEU A 160 -8.73 27.11 2.38
C LEU A 160 -7.73 26.85 1.22
N ASN A 161 -7.74 25.66 0.61
CA ASN A 161 -6.73 25.17 -0.36
C ASN A 161 -5.32 24.90 0.19
N GLU A 162 -5.17 24.82 1.51
CA GLU A 162 -3.92 24.42 2.15
C GLU A 162 -3.50 22.99 1.75
N THR A 163 -2.20 22.73 1.75
CA THR A 163 -1.60 21.42 1.39
C THR A 163 -0.86 20.76 2.56
N ALA A 164 -0.80 21.45 3.70
CA ALA A 164 -0.38 20.94 4.99
C ALA A 164 -1.31 21.55 6.06
N TYR A 165 -1.91 20.72 6.92
CA TYR A 165 -2.94 21.12 7.88
C TYR A 165 -3.24 19.98 8.87
N ILE A 166 -3.86 20.30 10.01
CA ILE A 166 -4.26 19.33 11.04
C ILE A 166 -5.78 19.14 11.07
N LEU A 167 -6.24 17.92 10.82
CA LEU A 167 -7.61 17.46 11.10
C LEU A 167 -7.70 16.85 12.50
N LYS A 168 -8.89 16.92 13.12
CA LYS A 168 -9.18 16.28 14.41
C LYS A 168 -10.54 15.57 14.38
N ASP A 169 -10.58 14.35 14.89
CA ASP A 169 -11.76 13.48 14.99
C ASP A 169 -11.81 12.87 16.40
N GLY A 170 -12.42 13.61 17.33
CA GLY A 170 -12.41 13.28 18.76
C GLY A 170 -10.99 13.32 19.33
N GLU A 171 -10.51 12.17 19.81
CA GLU A 171 -9.14 11.98 20.33
C GLU A 171 -8.08 11.87 19.22
N TYR A 172 -8.49 11.66 17.97
CA TYR A 172 -7.57 11.38 16.87
C TYR A 172 -7.16 12.65 16.15
N THR A 173 -5.88 12.76 15.79
CA THR A 173 -5.34 13.85 14.96
C THR A 173 -4.76 13.29 13.67
N LEU A 174 -4.91 14.02 12.57
CA LEU A 174 -4.25 13.74 11.29
C LEU A 174 -3.60 15.02 10.78
N GLU A 175 -2.27 15.07 10.83
CA GLU A 175 -1.45 16.15 10.30
C GLU A 175 -0.97 15.78 8.89
N VAL A 176 -1.46 16.50 7.88
CA VAL A 176 -0.91 16.43 6.52
C VAL A 176 0.29 17.35 6.46
N VAL A 177 1.42 16.85 5.96
CA VAL A 177 2.73 17.52 5.95
C VAL A 177 3.28 17.55 4.52
N SER A 178 3.87 18.68 4.13
CA SER A 178 4.55 18.81 2.84
C SER A 178 5.99 18.29 2.90
N HIS A 179 6.46 17.70 1.80
CA HIS A 179 7.90 17.47 1.56
C HIS A 179 8.73 18.77 1.76
N GLN A 180 8.14 19.95 1.56
CA GLN A 180 8.79 21.26 1.73
C GLN A 180 9.03 21.66 3.21
N GLU A 181 8.41 20.96 4.16
CA GLU A 181 8.60 21.23 5.60
C GLU A 181 9.71 20.37 6.21
N ILE A 182 10.00 19.20 5.61
CA ILE A 182 10.95 18.22 6.16
C ILE A 182 12.24 18.06 5.33
N ILE A 183 12.26 18.56 4.09
CA ILE A 183 13.42 18.50 3.18
C ILE A 183 13.85 19.92 2.80
N GLN A 184 15.16 20.15 2.79
CA GLN A 184 15.75 21.41 2.33
C GLN A 184 15.41 21.70 0.86
N LYS A 185 15.12 22.96 0.55
CA LYS A 185 14.62 23.41 -0.77
C LYS A 185 15.58 23.07 -1.92
N GLU A 186 16.87 23.01 -1.61
CA GLU A 186 17.99 22.74 -2.50
C GLU A 186 18.06 21.25 -2.93
N VAL A 187 17.41 20.36 -2.17
CA VAL A 187 17.34 18.91 -2.44
C VAL A 187 16.03 18.54 -3.17
N LEU A 188 15.03 19.42 -3.17
CA LEU A 188 13.70 19.16 -3.72
C LEU A 188 13.59 19.41 -5.24
N PRO A 189 12.68 18.71 -5.94
CA PRO A 189 11.77 17.69 -5.44
C PRO A 189 12.39 16.27 -5.41
N VAL A 190 11.97 15.49 -4.41
CA VAL A 190 12.40 14.10 -4.21
C VAL A 190 11.27 13.14 -4.60
N PHE A 191 11.62 12.06 -5.32
CA PHE A 191 10.68 11.03 -5.82
C PHE A 191 11.04 9.60 -5.41
N SER A 192 11.92 9.42 -4.42
CA SER A 192 12.35 8.11 -3.92
C SER A 192 11.95 7.96 -2.45
N SER A 193 11.20 6.90 -2.13
CA SER A 193 10.88 6.45 -0.77
C SER A 193 12.08 6.54 0.14
N ASP A 194 13.17 5.88 -0.25
CA ASP A 194 14.42 5.71 0.48
C ASP A 194 15.08 7.05 0.88
N ASN A 195 14.78 8.13 0.14
CA ASN A 195 15.31 9.47 0.41
C ASN A 195 14.32 10.31 1.25
N LEU A 196 13.01 10.17 1.01
CA LEU A 196 11.96 10.76 1.85
C LEU A 196 12.03 10.19 3.28
N GLU A 197 12.26 8.88 3.41
CA GLU A 197 12.39 8.15 4.68
C GLU A 197 13.49 8.71 5.59
N LEU A 198 14.62 9.14 5.02
CA LEU A 198 15.72 9.78 5.76
C LEU A 198 15.31 11.10 6.42
N HIS A 199 14.25 11.77 5.94
CA HIS A 199 13.81 13.08 6.40
C HIS A 199 12.57 13.05 7.32
N LEU A 200 11.96 11.88 7.55
CA LEU A 200 10.71 11.76 8.32
C LEU A 200 10.82 12.27 9.76
N HIS A 201 12.02 12.18 10.35
CA HIS A 201 12.31 12.70 11.69
C HIS A 201 12.25 14.24 11.81
N ASN A 202 12.19 14.96 10.68
CA ASN A 202 12.02 16.42 10.67
C ASN A 202 10.55 16.87 10.75
N VAL A 203 9.57 15.94 10.79
CA VAL A 203 8.15 16.29 10.97
C VAL A 203 7.97 16.93 12.36
N LYS A 204 7.74 18.25 12.37
CA LYS A 204 7.84 19.12 13.55
C LYS A 204 7.06 18.65 14.79
N ASN A 205 5.89 18.05 14.61
CA ASN A 205 5.00 17.65 15.71
C ASN A 205 5.03 16.14 16.01
N LEU A 206 5.85 15.36 15.29
CA LEU A 206 6.02 13.91 15.47
C LEU A 206 6.69 13.61 16.82
N GLY A 207 6.22 12.59 17.54
CA GLY A 207 6.90 12.10 18.74
C GLY A 207 8.13 11.25 18.43
N GLU A 208 9.07 11.17 19.38
CA GLU A 208 10.29 10.34 19.28
C GLU A 208 10.01 8.87 18.91
N CYS A 209 8.84 8.36 19.31
CA CYS A 209 8.39 7.01 19.00
C CYS A 209 7.23 7.03 18.01
N PHE A 210 7.49 6.58 16.78
CA PHE A 210 6.50 6.45 15.72
C PHE A 210 6.69 5.17 14.92
N VAL A 211 5.61 4.71 14.28
CA VAL A 211 5.64 3.62 13.30
C VAL A 211 5.44 4.21 11.91
N TYR A 212 6.44 4.06 11.05
CA TYR A 212 6.29 4.34 9.62
C TYR A 212 5.56 3.16 8.95
N PHE A 213 4.53 3.50 8.18
CA PHE A 213 3.75 2.60 7.34
C PHE A 213 3.84 3.06 5.87
N ASN A 214 4.04 2.12 4.95
CA ASN A 214 3.76 2.41 3.55
C ASN A 214 2.23 2.51 3.32
N ASP A 215 1.81 3.22 2.28
CA ASP A 215 0.40 3.47 1.99
C ASP A 215 -0.43 2.19 1.69
N ASP A 216 0.23 1.13 1.21
CA ASP A 216 -0.35 -0.19 0.95
C ASP A 216 -0.32 -1.16 2.15
N PHE A 217 0.31 -0.77 3.27
CA PHE A 217 0.40 -1.62 4.45
C PHE A 217 -0.91 -1.65 5.24
N ILE A 218 -1.45 -2.84 5.54
CA ILE A 218 -2.77 -3.00 6.19
C ILE A 218 -2.65 -3.94 7.40
N LEU A 219 -2.96 -3.43 8.59
CA LEU A 219 -3.17 -4.27 9.78
C LEU A 219 -4.45 -5.10 9.59
N ASN A 220 -4.40 -6.39 9.91
CA ASN A 220 -5.51 -7.34 9.68
C ASN A 220 -6.04 -8.02 10.95
N ARG A 221 -5.40 -7.76 12.10
CA ARG A 221 -5.70 -8.29 13.43
C ARG A 221 -5.32 -7.23 14.47
N PRO A 222 -5.91 -7.23 15.68
CA PRO A 222 -5.50 -6.31 16.75
C PRO A 222 -4.00 -6.43 17.03
N THR A 223 -3.30 -5.30 17.02
CA THR A 223 -1.85 -5.19 17.16
C THR A 223 -1.55 -4.49 18.49
N PRO A 224 -1.43 -5.24 19.61
CA PRO A 224 -1.16 -4.64 20.91
C PRO A 224 0.20 -3.94 20.94
N LEU A 225 0.41 -3.02 21.88
CA LEU A 225 1.65 -2.23 21.95
C LEU A 225 2.90 -3.11 22.15
N ASN A 226 2.76 -4.27 22.80
CA ASN A 226 3.84 -5.23 22.96
C ASN A 226 4.26 -5.98 21.68
N TYR A 227 3.58 -5.73 20.55
CA TYR A 227 4.09 -6.08 19.23
C TYR A 227 5.25 -5.16 18.83
N PHE A 228 5.19 -3.87 19.16
CA PHE A 228 6.23 -2.90 18.81
C PHE A 228 7.30 -2.75 19.89
N PHE A 229 6.95 -2.85 21.18
CA PHE A 229 7.86 -2.57 22.30
C PHE A 229 7.80 -3.61 23.43
N GLU A 230 8.95 -4.06 23.92
CA GLU A 230 9.05 -5.02 25.03
C GLU A 230 10.29 -4.68 25.88
N ASP A 231 10.18 -4.79 27.22
CA ASP A 231 11.22 -4.39 28.17
C ASP A 231 11.85 -3.02 27.86
N LYS A 232 11.01 -2.04 27.52
CA LYS A 232 11.37 -0.66 27.12
C LYS A 232 12.30 -0.58 25.90
N LYS A 233 12.20 -1.54 24.96
CA LYS A 233 12.96 -1.59 23.70
C LYS A 233 12.04 -1.87 22.52
N ALA A 234 12.33 -1.27 21.37
CA ALA A 234 11.65 -1.63 20.13
C ALA A 234 12.01 -3.07 19.71
N LYS A 235 11.00 -3.89 19.39
CA LYS A 235 11.18 -5.19 18.73
C LYS A 235 11.58 -4.98 17.27
N LEU A 236 12.53 -5.75 16.77
CA LEU A 236 12.85 -5.82 15.35
C LEU A 236 12.46 -7.17 14.74
N TYR A 237 11.40 -7.17 13.95
CA TYR A 237 11.09 -8.23 13.00
C TYR A 237 11.89 -8.01 11.72
N ILE A 238 12.75 -8.96 11.35
CA ILE A 238 13.53 -8.89 10.10
C ILE A 238 13.47 -10.23 9.38
N THR A 239 13.03 -10.22 8.13
CA THR A 239 13.01 -11.40 7.26
C THR A 239 14.30 -11.50 6.44
N GLY A 240 14.88 -12.70 6.34
CA GLY A 240 16.14 -12.94 5.64
C GLY A 240 17.38 -12.85 6.54
N LYS A 241 18.57 -12.68 5.93
CA LYS A 241 19.84 -12.62 6.67
C LYS A 241 20.07 -11.20 7.21
N THR A 242 19.96 -11.06 8.53
CA THR A 242 20.35 -9.86 9.27
C THR A 242 21.87 -9.63 9.25
N GLY A 243 22.32 -8.49 9.79
CA GLY A 243 23.74 -8.10 9.83
C GLY A 243 24.67 -9.19 10.36
N SER A 244 25.88 -9.25 9.82
CA SER A 244 26.82 -10.31 10.18
C SER A 244 27.43 -10.02 11.55
N VAL A 245 27.21 -10.93 12.51
CA VAL A 245 27.84 -10.92 13.86
C VAL A 245 29.35 -10.67 13.81
N LYS A 246 30.03 -11.12 12.74
CA LYS A 246 31.47 -10.92 12.50
C LYS A 246 31.84 -9.48 12.07
N LEU A 247 30.91 -8.75 11.46
CA LEU A 247 31.11 -7.39 10.92
C LEU A 247 30.59 -6.29 11.85
N VAL A 248 29.80 -6.61 12.87
CA VAL A 248 29.33 -5.70 13.94
C VAL A 248 30.45 -4.79 14.45
N LYS A 249 31.64 -5.35 14.70
CA LYS A 249 32.81 -4.61 15.22
C LYS A 249 33.48 -3.65 14.22
N THR A 250 33.08 -3.67 12.95
CA THR A 250 33.75 -2.93 11.86
C THR A 250 32.80 -2.15 10.94
N ARG A 251 31.48 -2.36 11.05
CA ARG A 251 30.47 -1.70 10.21
C ARG A 251 29.35 -1.10 11.06
N MET A 252 29.12 0.20 10.88
CA MET A 252 28.11 0.94 11.64
C MET A 252 26.68 0.43 11.39
N TRP A 253 26.37 -0.02 10.17
CA TRP A 253 25.07 -0.61 9.83
C TRP A 253 24.86 -1.97 10.50
N ASP A 254 25.84 -2.87 10.45
CA ASP A 254 25.76 -4.12 11.22
C ASP A 254 25.61 -3.78 12.72
N ASN A 255 26.42 -2.87 13.27
CA ASN A 255 26.39 -2.51 14.69
C ASN A 255 25.05 -1.91 15.17
N SER A 256 24.40 -1.05 14.38
CA SER A 256 23.13 -0.41 14.77
C SER A 256 21.96 -1.41 14.88
N THR A 257 22.08 -2.59 14.27
CA THR A 257 21.11 -3.67 14.46
C THR A 257 21.27 -4.35 15.84
N PHE A 258 22.49 -4.67 16.28
CA PHE A 258 22.74 -5.53 17.46
C PHE A 258 22.46 -4.90 18.84
N HIS A 259 22.13 -3.60 18.91
CA HIS A 259 21.72 -2.94 20.15
C HIS A 259 20.21 -3.08 20.48
N LYS A 260 19.44 -3.80 19.65
CA LYS A 260 17.97 -3.97 19.79
C LYS A 260 17.59 -5.41 20.16
N HIS A 261 16.37 -5.62 20.64
CA HIS A 261 15.90 -6.95 21.01
C HIS A 261 15.39 -7.69 19.76
N PHE A 262 16.02 -8.83 19.45
CA PHE A 262 15.67 -9.67 18.31
C PHE A 262 14.77 -10.80 18.75
N ASP A 263 13.51 -10.73 18.33
CA ASP A 263 12.66 -11.91 18.29
C ASP A 263 12.87 -12.61 16.94
N GLN A 264 13.48 -13.79 16.97
CA GLN A 264 13.69 -14.63 15.78
C GLN A 264 12.61 -15.73 15.65
N SER A 265 11.58 -15.75 16.52
CA SER A 265 10.74 -16.94 16.72
C SER A 265 9.52 -17.02 15.79
N GLU A 266 8.97 -15.91 15.30
CA GLU A 266 7.76 -15.91 14.46
C GLU A 266 8.04 -15.53 12.99
N VAL A 267 8.58 -16.50 12.22
CA VAL A 267 8.52 -16.48 10.74
C VAL A 267 7.54 -17.55 10.27
N HIS A 268 6.30 -17.15 10.06
CA HIS A 268 5.28 -17.94 9.37
C HIS A 268 4.98 -17.33 8.00
N VAL A 269 5.17 -18.15 6.96
CA VAL A 269 4.89 -17.87 5.55
C VAL A 269 3.45 -18.22 5.23
#